data_AF-A0A2A9PIQ2-F1
#
_entry.id   AF-A0A2A9PIQ2-F1
#
_cell.length_a   1.000
_cell.length_b   1.000
_cell.length_c   1.000
_cell.angle_alpha   90.00
_cell.angle_beta   90.00
_cell.angle_gamma   90.00
#
_symmetry.space_group_name_H-M   'P 1'
#
loop_
_entity.id
_entity.type
_entity.pdbx_description
1 polymer ?
#
loop_
_entity_poly.entity_id
_entity_poly.type
_entity_poly.pdbx_seq_one_letter_code
_entity_poly.pdbx_strand_id
1 'polypeptide(L)'
;MTPDPLEDVLQLEERYYREGYQQGLDDGARAGRIEGRSFGMEKGYEKFLEGGRLAGKAVVWANRLTRREDDATSDRMPHRGHHDQLNASQNNMPCRTDSDQPDVSSQLKRCVLPPLPSNPRTDKNVRALYALVEPGTLSTENTDEAVQDFDSRMKRAQGKAKMIERVVG
;
A
#
# COMPACT_ATOMS: atom_id res chain seq x y z
N MET A 1 -72.81 -11.83 -24.29
CA MET A 1 -72.15 -13.14 -24.45
C MET A 1 -71.76 -13.60 -23.06
N THR A 2 -72.24 -14.76 -22.62
CA THR A 2 -71.85 -15.37 -21.35
C THR A 2 -70.43 -15.93 -21.46
N PRO A 3 -69.53 -15.68 -20.50
CA PRO A 3 -68.19 -16.28 -20.52
C PRO A 3 -68.31 -17.81 -20.48
N ASP A 4 -67.48 -18.49 -21.26
CA ASP A 4 -67.43 -19.96 -21.29
C ASP A 4 -66.94 -20.47 -19.91
N PRO A 5 -67.73 -21.31 -19.22
CA PRO A 5 -67.38 -21.82 -17.90
C PRO A 5 -66.12 -22.71 -17.87
N LEU A 6 -65.65 -23.23 -19.02
CA LEU A 6 -64.45 -24.06 -19.11
C LEU A 6 -63.20 -23.30 -19.59
N GLU A 7 -63.34 -22.05 -20.02
CA GLU A 7 -62.25 -21.22 -20.56
C GLU A 7 -61.04 -21.17 -19.60
N ASP A 8 -61.32 -21.05 -18.30
CA ASP A 8 -60.30 -20.91 -17.27
C ASP A 8 -59.46 -22.20 -17.11
N VAL A 9 -60.07 -23.37 -17.30
CA VAL A 9 -59.39 -24.67 -17.26
C VAL A 9 -58.60 -24.89 -18.55
N LEU A 10 -59.17 -24.52 -19.69
CA LEU A 10 -58.52 -24.66 -21.00
C LEU A 10 -57.28 -23.77 -21.13
N GLN A 11 -57.27 -22.59 -20.48
CA GLN A 11 -56.12 -21.67 -20.47
C GLN A 11 -55.14 -21.90 -19.30
N LEU A 12 -55.37 -22.90 -18.46
CA LEU A 12 -54.60 -23.11 -17.23
C LEU A 12 -53.10 -23.31 -17.49
N GLU A 13 -52.76 -24.12 -18.49
CA GLU A 13 -51.38 -24.39 -18.88
C GLU A 13 -50.66 -23.11 -19.30
N GLU A 14 -51.26 -22.34 -20.20
CA GLU A 14 -50.63 -21.13 -20.71
C GLU A 14 -50.49 -20.05 -19.63
N ARG A 15 -51.45 -19.96 -18.70
CA ARG A 15 -51.35 -19.05 -17.54
C ARG A 15 -50.17 -19.41 -16.66
N TYR A 16 -50.03 -20.67 -16.26
CA TYR A 16 -48.92 -21.11 -15.42
C TYR A 16 -47.57 -21.08 -16.14
N TYR A 17 -47.55 -21.33 -17.46
CA TYR A 17 -46.34 -21.15 -18.26
C TYR A 17 -45.87 -19.70 -18.24
N ARG A 18 -46.79 -18.75 -18.50
CA ARG A 18 -46.50 -17.32 -18.51
C ARG A 18 -46.10 -16.82 -17.13
N GLU A 19 -46.78 -17.29 -16.09
CA GLU A 19 -46.45 -16.98 -14.69
C GLU A 19 -45.05 -17.46 -14.33
N GLY A 20 -44.73 -18.73 -14.59
CA GLY A 20 -43.41 -19.30 -14.32
C GLY A 20 -42.31 -18.63 -15.12
N TYR A 21 -42.58 -18.28 -16.39
CA TYR A 21 -41.64 -17.52 -17.22
C TYR A 21 -41.37 -16.13 -16.64
N GLN A 22 -42.42 -15.39 -16.29
CA GLN A 22 -42.29 -14.05 -15.72
C GLN A 22 -41.56 -14.10 -14.37
N GLN A 23 -41.92 -15.06 -13.51
CA GLN A 23 -41.24 -15.27 -12.23
C GLN A 23 -39.76 -15.59 -12.43
N GLY A 24 -39.42 -16.49 -13.36
CA GLY A 24 -38.04 -16.82 -13.69
C GLY A 24 -37.24 -15.64 -14.23
N LEU A 25 -37.86 -14.80 -15.06
CA LEU A 25 -37.25 -13.55 -15.54
C LEU A 25 -36.97 -12.58 -14.39
N ASP A 26 -37.94 -12.36 -13.52
CA ASP A 26 -37.83 -11.42 -12.39
C ASP A 26 -36.79 -11.89 -11.37
N ASP A 27 -36.76 -13.20 -11.09
CA ASP A 27 -35.77 -13.83 -10.23
C ASP A 27 -34.37 -13.77 -10.86
N GLY A 28 -34.26 -14.06 -12.16
CA GLY A 28 -33.00 -13.95 -12.91
C GLY A 28 -32.44 -12.53 -12.92
N ALA A 29 -33.31 -11.53 -13.16
CA ALA A 29 -32.91 -10.13 -13.14
C ALA A 29 -32.47 -9.67 -11.74
N ARG A 30 -33.13 -10.16 -10.69
CA ARG A 30 -32.75 -9.89 -9.29
C ARG A 30 -31.42 -10.55 -8.95
N ALA A 31 -31.28 -11.84 -9.25
CA ALA A 31 -30.07 -12.63 -8.98
C ALA A 31 -28.86 -12.03 -9.70
N GLY A 32 -29.00 -11.73 -11.00
CA GLY A 32 -27.92 -11.14 -11.80
C GLY A 32 -27.44 -9.78 -11.26
N ARG A 33 -28.35 -8.92 -10.76
CA ARG A 33 -27.96 -7.66 -10.11
C ARG A 33 -27.18 -7.87 -8.81
N ILE A 34 -27.61 -8.83 -7.98
CA ILE A 34 -26.94 -9.13 -6.70
C ILE A 34 -25.56 -9.75 -6.93
N GLU A 35 -25.48 -10.70 -7.87
CA GLU A 35 -24.24 -11.35 -8.25
C GLU A 35 -23.25 -10.35 -8.85
N GLY A 36 -23.69 -9.54 -9.82
CA GLY A 36 -22.85 -8.53 -10.45
C GLY A 36 -22.28 -7.52 -9.46
N ARG A 37 -23.08 -7.11 -8.46
CA ARG A 37 -22.60 -6.22 -7.39
C ARG A 37 -21.56 -6.91 -6.50
N SER A 38 -21.83 -8.14 -6.08
CA SER A 38 -20.91 -8.92 -5.24
C SER A 38 -19.58 -9.17 -5.95
N PHE A 39 -19.63 -9.58 -7.21
CA PHE A 39 -18.46 -9.81 -8.06
C PHE A 39 -17.66 -8.52 -8.29
N GLY A 40 -18.33 -7.41 -8.60
CA GLY A 40 -17.67 -6.11 -8.78
C GLY A 40 -16.94 -5.66 -7.52
N MET A 41 -17.55 -5.82 -6.33
CA MET A 41 -16.90 -5.50 -5.06
C MET A 41 -15.71 -6.41 -4.77
N GLU A 42 -15.83 -7.71 -4.99
CA GLU A 42 -14.74 -8.68 -4.82
C GLU A 42 -13.54 -8.31 -5.70
N LYS A 43 -13.79 -8.06 -7.00
CA LYS A 43 -12.73 -7.70 -7.95
C LYS A 43 -12.15 -6.32 -7.69
N GLY A 44 -12.96 -5.35 -7.30
CA GLY A 44 -12.49 -4.05 -6.86
C GLY A 44 -11.53 -4.18 -5.68
N TYR A 45 -11.90 -4.95 -4.66
CA TYR A 45 -11.05 -5.17 -3.50
C TYR A 45 -9.72 -5.85 -3.85
N GLU A 46 -9.76 -6.94 -4.63
CA GLU A 46 -8.56 -7.66 -5.08
C GLU A 46 -7.57 -6.73 -5.81
N LYS A 47 -8.10 -5.91 -6.72
CA LYS A 47 -7.35 -4.91 -7.47
C LYS A 47 -6.72 -3.84 -6.57
N PHE A 48 -7.51 -3.24 -5.69
CA PHE A 48 -7.03 -2.20 -4.77
C PHE A 48 -6.05 -2.73 -3.72
N LEU A 49 -6.19 -3.98 -3.28
CA LEU A 49 -5.25 -4.63 -2.38
C LEU A 49 -3.84 -4.72 -3.01
N GLU A 50 -3.77 -5.15 -4.27
CA GLU A 50 -2.50 -5.20 -5.01
C GLU A 50 -1.92 -3.79 -5.25
N GLY A 51 -2.77 -2.82 -5.57
CA GLY A 51 -2.38 -1.40 -5.66
C GLY A 51 -1.80 -0.87 -4.35
N GLY A 52 -2.47 -1.16 -3.23
CA GLY A 52 -2.02 -0.81 -1.88
C GLY A 52 -0.70 -1.44 -1.50
N ARG A 53 -0.46 -2.70 -1.89
CA ARG A 53 0.83 -3.38 -1.70
C ARG A 53 1.96 -2.66 -2.44
N LEU A 54 1.73 -2.26 -3.70
CA LEU A 54 2.70 -1.49 -4.48
C LEU A 54 2.90 -0.08 -3.91
N ALA A 55 1.85 0.57 -3.42
CA ALA A 55 1.93 1.86 -2.74
C ALA A 55 2.78 1.79 -1.47
N GLY A 56 2.56 0.77 -0.63
CA GLY A 56 3.38 0.52 0.56
C GLY A 56 4.86 0.33 0.22
N LYS A 57 5.16 -0.47 -0.82
CA LYS A 57 6.55 -0.61 -1.33
C LYS A 57 7.13 0.73 -1.76
N ALA A 58 6.37 1.54 -2.51
CA ALA A 58 6.82 2.85 -2.98
C ALA A 58 7.19 3.78 -1.82
N VAL A 59 6.36 3.83 -0.77
CA VAL A 59 6.62 4.63 0.44
C VAL A 59 7.86 4.12 1.17
N VAL A 60 7.99 2.81 1.38
CA VAL A 60 9.18 2.22 2.02
C VAL A 60 10.45 2.54 1.24
N TRP A 61 10.44 2.41 -0.09
CA TRP A 61 11.60 2.72 -0.91
C TRP A 61 11.90 4.22 -0.95
N ALA A 62 10.89 5.09 -0.99
CA ALA A 62 11.08 6.54 -0.93
C ALA A 62 11.80 6.97 0.35
N ASN A 63 11.40 6.41 1.50
CA ASN A 63 12.03 6.68 2.79
C ASN A 63 13.47 6.13 2.90
N ARG A 64 13.86 5.19 2.02
CA ARG A 64 15.24 4.66 1.94
C ARG A 64 16.16 5.45 1.01
N LEU A 65 15.63 6.42 0.25
CA LEU A 65 16.42 7.30 -0.64
C LEU A 65 16.98 8.53 0.10
N THR A 66 16.36 8.97 1.20
CA THR A 66 16.64 10.26 1.86
C THR A 66 17.89 10.29 2.76
N ARG A 67 18.68 9.20 2.85
CA ARG A 67 19.80 9.09 3.79
C ARG A 67 21.14 9.68 3.29
N ARG A 68 21.11 10.77 2.50
CA ARG A 68 22.32 11.32 1.88
C ARG A 68 22.77 12.68 2.42
N GLU A 69 21.93 13.42 3.15
CA GLU A 69 22.30 14.76 3.63
C GLU A 69 22.89 14.74 5.05
N ASP A 70 22.50 13.80 5.91
CA ASP A 70 22.93 13.79 7.31
C ASP A 70 24.30 13.12 7.57
N ASP A 71 24.74 12.18 6.72
CA ASP A 71 26.02 11.45 6.91
C ASP A 71 27.25 12.26 6.45
N ALA A 72 27.08 13.40 5.76
CA ALA A 72 28.19 14.19 5.21
C ALA A 72 28.81 15.21 6.19
N THR A 73 28.25 15.40 7.39
CA THR A 73 28.71 16.42 8.35
C THR A 73 29.35 15.87 9.63
N SER A 74 29.36 14.55 9.84
CA SER A 74 29.92 13.96 11.06
C SER A 74 31.45 13.77 11.05
N ASP A 75 32.17 14.03 9.94
CA ASP A 75 33.61 13.70 9.80
C ASP A 75 34.53 14.92 9.65
N ARG A 76 34.17 16.07 10.24
CA ARG A 76 35.09 17.22 10.38
C ARG A 76 35.26 17.63 11.84
N MET A 77 36.00 16.83 12.60
CA MET A 77 36.73 17.34 13.76
C MET A 77 38.13 17.79 13.33
N PRO A 78 38.55 19.06 13.55
CA PRO A 78 39.96 19.42 13.50
C PRO A 78 40.64 19.01 14.81
N HIS A 79 41.70 18.22 14.70
CA HIS A 79 42.59 17.87 15.81
C HIS A 79 43.21 19.14 16.42
N ARG A 80 43.02 19.31 17.73
CA ARG A 80 43.61 20.34 18.61
C ARG A 80 45.14 20.28 18.62
N GLY A 81 45.77 21.45 18.56
CA GLY A 81 47.15 21.68 18.98
C GLY A 81 47.32 21.60 20.50
N HIS A 82 48.56 21.29 20.91
CA HIS A 82 49.03 21.18 22.30
C HIS A 82 49.86 22.43 22.70
N HIS A 83 50.05 22.61 24.02
CA HIS A 83 50.81 23.64 24.80
C HIS A 83 50.06 24.98 25.02
N ASP A 84 49.92 25.58 26.22
CA ASP A 84 50.54 25.44 27.55
C ASP A 84 49.60 26.10 28.61
N GLN A 85 49.32 25.46 29.76
CA GLN A 85 49.69 25.85 31.14
C GLN A 85 48.94 27.02 31.84
N LEU A 86 48.19 26.73 32.93
CA LEU A 86 48.48 27.13 34.34
C LEU A 86 47.22 27.20 35.25
N ASN A 87 47.29 26.45 36.37
CA ASN A 87 46.79 26.69 37.75
C ASN A 87 45.29 27.00 38.01
N ALA A 88 44.63 26.57 39.08
CA ALA A 88 44.97 25.78 40.27
C ALA A 88 43.66 25.50 41.05
N SER A 89 43.56 24.35 41.74
CA SER A 89 43.18 24.24 43.16
C SER A 89 42.79 22.80 43.55
N GLN A 90 43.75 22.15 44.22
CA GLN A 90 43.62 21.33 45.42
C GLN A 90 42.26 20.66 45.73
N ASN A 91 42.23 19.32 45.72
CA ASN A 91 42.12 18.51 46.94
C ASN A 91 42.31 17.00 46.65
N ASN A 92 42.66 16.26 47.70
CA ASN A 92 43.56 15.10 47.74
C ASN A 92 42.83 13.79 48.13
N MET A 93 43.05 12.68 47.39
CA MET A 93 43.11 11.22 47.77
C MET A 93 41.91 10.50 48.46
N PRO A 94 41.77 9.14 48.39
CA PRO A 94 41.79 8.23 47.23
C PRO A 94 40.69 7.13 47.22
N CYS A 95 40.60 6.46 46.07
CA CYS A 95 40.20 5.06 45.77
C CYS A 95 39.33 4.26 46.77
N ARG A 96 38.23 3.68 46.26
CA ARG A 96 37.90 2.25 46.42
C ARG A 96 36.90 1.77 45.36
N THR A 97 37.12 0.54 44.93
CA THR A 97 36.43 -0.23 43.88
C THR A 97 35.09 -0.82 44.34
N ASP A 98 34.38 -1.35 43.35
CA ASP A 98 33.36 -2.40 43.38
C ASP A 98 31.88 -2.00 43.40
N SER A 99 31.34 -2.10 42.18
CA SER A 99 30.16 -2.92 41.82
C SER A 99 28.74 -2.37 42.03
N ASP A 100 27.98 -2.57 40.96
CA ASP A 100 26.52 -2.65 40.86
C ASP A 100 25.69 -1.36 40.86
N GLN A 101 25.48 -0.82 39.64
CA GLN A 101 24.13 -0.40 39.24
C GLN A 101 23.84 -0.74 37.76
N PRO A 102 22.64 -1.27 37.45
CA PRO A 102 22.22 -1.55 36.09
C PRO A 102 21.74 -0.25 35.45
N ASP A 103 22.51 0.29 34.49
CA ASP A 103 22.04 1.42 33.67
C ASP A 103 20.94 0.91 32.72
N VAL A 104 19.70 1.18 33.10
CA VAL A 104 18.49 1.03 32.28
C VAL A 104 18.46 2.19 31.26
N SER A 105 19.47 2.23 30.40
CA SER A 105 19.48 3.05 29.18
C SER A 105 19.53 2.11 28.00
N SER A 106 18.47 1.31 27.84
CA SER A 106 18.17 0.62 26.60
C SER A 106 17.89 1.69 25.54
N GLN A 107 18.96 2.18 24.91
CA GLN A 107 18.91 2.83 23.61
C GLN A 107 18.04 1.94 22.73
N LEU A 108 16.81 2.35 22.49
CA LEU A 108 15.98 1.80 21.44
C LEU A 108 16.76 2.02 20.15
N LYS A 109 17.54 1.01 19.74
CA LYS A 109 18.22 0.98 18.44
C LYS A 109 17.12 1.19 17.43
N ARG A 110 17.05 2.39 16.87
CA ARG A 110 16.07 2.75 15.85
C ARG A 110 16.25 1.73 14.72
N CYS A 111 15.29 0.83 14.53
CA CYS A 111 15.34 -0.17 13.47
C CYS A 111 15.15 0.56 12.13
N VAL A 112 16.24 1.02 11.53
CA VAL A 112 16.24 1.73 10.25
C VAL A 112 16.65 0.76 9.15
N LEU A 113 15.85 0.68 8.09
CA LEU A 113 16.17 -0.13 6.93
C LEU A 113 17.45 0.40 6.23
N PRO A 114 18.28 -0.48 5.64
CA PRO A 114 19.45 -0.06 4.89
C PRO A 114 19.07 0.91 3.75
N PRO A 115 19.89 1.94 3.49
CA PRO A 115 19.61 2.92 2.45
C PRO A 115 19.73 2.23 1.09
N LEU A 116 18.99 2.72 0.10
CA LEU A 116 19.13 2.22 -1.27
C LEU A 116 20.37 2.84 -1.94
N PRO A 117 21.03 2.11 -2.86
CA PRO A 117 22.15 2.67 -3.61
C PRO A 117 21.68 3.90 -4.40
N SER A 118 22.43 4.99 -4.27
CA SER A 118 22.07 6.28 -4.86
C SER A 118 22.17 6.23 -6.38
N ASN A 119 21.03 6.08 -7.04
CA ASN A 119 20.92 6.08 -8.50
C ASN A 119 19.77 7.01 -8.94
N PRO A 120 20.02 8.03 -9.78
CA PRO A 120 18.98 8.95 -10.25
C PRO A 120 17.87 8.24 -11.03
N ARG A 121 18.16 7.09 -11.64
CA ARG A 121 17.14 6.25 -12.31
C ARG A 121 16.21 5.58 -11.30
N THR A 122 16.73 5.15 -10.15
CA THR A 122 15.94 4.53 -9.09
C THR A 122 15.02 5.56 -8.43
N ASP A 123 15.50 6.76 -8.14
CA ASP A 123 14.67 7.85 -7.63
C ASP A 123 13.49 8.17 -8.56
N LYS A 124 13.76 8.35 -9.86
CA LYS A 124 12.71 8.58 -10.87
C LYS A 124 11.70 7.43 -10.93
N ASN A 125 12.17 6.18 -10.84
CA ASN A 125 11.29 5.01 -10.84
C ASN A 125 10.43 4.92 -9.58
N VAL A 126 10.97 5.25 -8.40
CA VAL A 126 10.23 5.28 -7.12
C VAL A 126 9.14 6.34 -7.16
N ARG A 127 9.46 7.57 -7.60
CA ARG A 127 8.47 8.64 -7.78
C ARG A 127 7.38 8.26 -8.77
N ALA A 128 7.76 7.70 -9.92
CA ALA A 128 6.82 7.25 -10.93
C ALA A 128 5.93 6.10 -10.43
N LEU A 129 6.48 5.16 -9.65
CA LEU A 129 5.71 4.10 -9.02
C LEU A 129 4.65 4.70 -8.10
N TYR A 130 5.05 5.60 -7.18
CA TYR A 130 4.12 6.23 -6.24
C TYR A 130 2.98 6.95 -6.96
N ALA A 131 3.30 7.78 -7.97
CA ALA A 131 2.28 8.49 -8.75
C ALA A 131 1.30 7.54 -9.47
N LEU A 132 1.74 6.34 -9.88
CA LEU A 132 0.87 5.37 -10.54
C LEU A 132 -0.11 4.69 -9.59
N VAL A 133 0.22 4.62 -8.29
CA VAL A 133 -0.55 3.86 -7.27
C VAL A 133 -1.10 4.76 -6.16
N GLU A 134 -1.09 6.07 -6.36
CA GLU A 134 -1.59 7.03 -5.39
C GLU A 134 -3.11 6.85 -5.18
N PRO A 135 -3.57 6.47 -3.97
CA PRO A 135 -4.96 6.06 -3.76
C PRO A 135 -6.00 7.12 -4.14
N GLY A 136 -5.70 8.40 -3.88
CA GLY A 136 -6.60 9.51 -4.19
C GLY A 136 -6.79 9.77 -5.69
N THR A 137 -6.02 9.11 -6.55
CA THR A 137 -6.06 9.29 -8.00
C THR A 137 -6.65 8.08 -8.73
N LEU A 138 -6.99 7.00 -8.02
CA LEU A 138 -7.55 5.78 -8.59
C LEU A 138 -9.08 5.84 -8.53
N SER A 139 -9.74 5.64 -9.66
CA SER A 139 -11.21 5.58 -9.70
C SER A 139 -11.73 4.33 -9.01
N THR A 140 -12.83 4.48 -8.27
CA THR A 140 -13.59 3.38 -7.66
C THR A 140 -14.88 3.07 -8.44
N GLU A 141 -15.05 3.69 -9.61
CA GLU A 141 -16.20 3.45 -10.48
C GLU A 141 -16.03 2.13 -11.24
N ASN A 142 -17.15 1.48 -11.53
CA ASN A 142 -17.19 0.25 -12.33
C ASN A 142 -17.61 0.54 -13.79
N THR A 143 -17.06 1.60 -14.37
CA THR A 143 -17.15 1.89 -15.81
C THR A 143 -16.00 1.20 -16.53
N ASP A 144 -16.22 0.80 -17.78
CA ASP A 144 -15.20 0.09 -18.57
C ASP A 144 -13.91 0.92 -18.69
N GLU A 145 -14.04 2.24 -18.85
CA GLU A 145 -12.92 3.17 -18.91
C GLU A 145 -12.13 3.23 -17.59
N ALA A 146 -12.82 3.30 -16.45
CA ALA A 146 -12.17 3.35 -15.14
C ALA A 146 -11.42 2.04 -14.83
N VAL A 147 -12.04 0.90 -15.16
CA VAL A 147 -11.44 -0.43 -14.99
C VAL A 147 -10.19 -0.57 -15.87
N GLN A 148 -10.26 -0.13 -17.13
CA GLN A 148 -9.14 -0.21 -18.07
C GLN A 148 -7.98 0.72 -17.68
N ASP A 149 -8.27 1.95 -17.23
CA ASP A 149 -7.25 2.86 -16.71
C ASP A 149 -6.54 2.26 -15.50
N PHE A 150 -7.31 1.74 -14.54
CA PHE A 150 -6.75 1.08 -13.36
C PHE A 150 -5.78 -0.05 -13.75
N ASP A 151 -6.21 -0.98 -14.62
CA ASP A 151 -5.38 -2.12 -15.03
C ASP A 151 -4.13 -1.67 -15.79
N SER A 152 -4.27 -0.64 -16.63
CA SER A 152 -3.15 -0.03 -17.35
C SER A 152 -2.14 0.59 -16.40
N ARG A 153 -2.60 1.29 -15.37
CA ARG A 153 -1.76 1.86 -14.30
C ARG A 153 -1.07 0.78 -13.50
N MET A 154 -1.78 -0.25 -13.08
CA MET A 154 -1.21 -1.37 -12.32
C MET A 154 -0.12 -2.10 -13.11
N LYS A 155 -0.34 -2.35 -14.40
CA LYS A 155 0.67 -2.97 -15.27
C LYS A 155 1.95 -2.13 -15.37
N ARG A 156 1.81 -0.80 -15.50
CA ARG A 156 2.95 0.13 -15.51
C ARG A 156 3.64 0.16 -14.13
N ALA A 157 2.88 0.20 -13.05
CA ALA A 157 3.37 0.22 -11.68
C ALA A 157 4.19 -1.05 -11.38
N GLN A 158 3.68 -2.23 -11.74
CA GLN A 158 4.42 -3.49 -11.64
C GLN A 158 5.74 -3.45 -12.41
N GLY A 159 5.74 -2.86 -13.62
CA GLY A 159 6.97 -2.63 -14.39
C GLY A 159 7.98 -1.76 -13.64
N LYS A 160 7.52 -0.68 -12.98
CA LYS A 160 8.38 0.18 -12.15
C LYS A 160 8.92 -0.55 -10.92
N ALA A 161 8.05 -1.29 -10.21
CA ALA A 161 8.43 -2.08 -9.04
C ALA A 161 9.52 -3.10 -9.39
N LYS A 162 9.37 -3.86 -10.48
CA LYS A 162 10.38 -4.82 -10.94
C LYS A 162 11.75 -4.18 -11.21
N MET A 163 11.77 -2.96 -11.76
CA MET A 163 13.02 -2.23 -11.97
C MET A 163 13.69 -1.83 -10.66
N ILE A 164 12.91 -1.47 -9.64
CA ILE A 164 13.43 -1.10 -8.33
C ILE A 164 13.91 -2.34 -7.58
N GLU A 165 13.13 -3.43 -7.59
CA GLU A 165 13.49 -4.71 -6.95
C GLU A 165 14.84 -5.23 -7.43
N ARG A 166 15.13 -5.15 -8.73
CA ARG A 166 16.45 -5.50 -9.29
C ARG A 166 17.63 -4.71 -8.70
N VAL A 167 17.36 -3.50 -8.20
CA VAL A 167 18.37 -2.63 -7.57
C VAL A 167 18.46 -2.89 -6.07
N VAL A 168 17.35 -3.28 -5.43
CA VAL A 168 17.30 -3.57 -4.00
C VAL A 168 17.90 -4.94 -3.66
N GLY A 169 17.77 -5.93 -4.56
CA GLY A 169 18.11 -7.33 -4.30
C GLY A 169 16.90 -8.13 -3.83
#